data_AF-A0A4Y1ZAJ6-F1
#
_entry.id   AF-A0A4Y1ZAJ6-F1
#
_cell.length_a   1.000
_cell.length_b   1.000
_cell.length_c   1.000
_cell.angle_alpha   90.00
_cell.angle_beta   90.00
_cell.angle_gamma   90.00
#
_symmetry.space_group_name_H-M   'P 1'
#
loop_
_entity.id
_entity.type
_entity.pdbx_description
1 polymer ?
#
loop_
_entity_poly.entity_id
_entity_poly.type
_entity_poly.pdbx_seq_one_letter_code
_entity_poly.pdbx_strand_id
1 'polypeptide(L)'
;MQQLNVPARYAYGFMAAFRMIPMMAEEFVKIRQAMRVRGMNRQKGLNEFCKRMTRYCISMLAQSIRRAQRTAIAMEAKRFSMTAERTYYYKINWSKRIFTLCSLFFVR
;
A
#
# COMPACT_ATOMS: atom_id res chain seq x y z
N MET A 1 15.52 -4.20 -5.32
CA MET A 1 15.82 -4.15 -3.87
C MET A 1 17.10 -4.92 -3.51
N GLN A 2 17.97 -5.28 -4.47
CA GLN A 2 19.17 -6.10 -4.23
C GLN A 2 20.47 -5.33 -4.57
N GLN A 3 20.36 -4.04 -4.91
CA GLN A 3 21.46 -3.22 -5.43
C GLN A 3 21.62 -1.89 -4.74
N LEU A 4 20.51 -1.30 -4.29
CA LEU A 4 20.53 -0.31 -3.23
C LEU A 4 20.48 -1.13 -1.94
N ASN A 5 21.56 -1.12 -1.16
CA ASN A 5 21.70 -1.71 0.18
C ASN A 5 20.73 -1.03 1.19
N VAL A 6 19.46 -0.94 0.85
CA VAL A 6 18.42 -0.43 1.74
C VAL A 6 18.13 -1.53 2.74
N PRO A 7 18.19 -1.26 4.05
CA PRO A 7 17.96 -2.28 5.05
C PRO A 7 16.57 -2.89 4.83
N ALA A 8 16.53 -4.22 4.76
CA ALA A 8 15.38 -5.00 4.29
C ALA A 8 14.07 -4.65 5.02
N ARG A 9 14.16 -4.16 6.27
CA ARG A 9 13.06 -3.63 7.08
C ARG A 9 12.19 -2.62 6.31
N TYR A 10 12.81 -1.71 5.58
CA TYR A 10 12.06 -0.70 4.83
C TYR A 10 11.54 -1.26 3.50
N ALA A 11 12.37 -2.06 2.81
CA ALA A 11 12.00 -2.65 1.53
C ALA A 11 10.71 -3.48 1.58
N TYR A 12 10.58 -4.35 2.58
CA TYR A 12 9.38 -5.17 2.76
C TYR A 12 8.16 -4.34 3.19
N GLY A 13 8.37 -3.32 4.04
CA GLY A 13 7.32 -2.37 4.41
C GLY A 13 6.79 -1.59 3.20
N PHE A 14 7.67 -1.08 2.35
CA PHE A 14 7.29 -0.41 1.10
C PHE A 14 6.57 -1.36 0.15
N MET A 15 7.06 -2.59 -0.04
CA MET A 15 6.42 -3.56 -0.91
C MET A 15 5.00 -3.92 -0.43
N ALA A 16 4.82 -4.07 0.88
CA ALA A 16 3.51 -4.26 1.49
C ALA A 16 2.60 -3.05 1.29
N ALA A 17 3.11 -1.83 1.47
CA ALA A 17 2.38 -0.60 1.24
C ALA A 17 1.90 -0.47 -0.22
N PHE A 18 2.79 -0.70 -1.19
CA PHE A 18 2.42 -0.68 -2.62
C PHE A 18 1.33 -1.70 -2.95
N ARG A 19 1.38 -2.91 -2.37
CA ARG A 19 0.33 -3.91 -2.52
C ARG A 19 -0.99 -3.51 -1.87
N MET A 20 -0.97 -2.68 -0.82
CA MET A 20 -2.17 -2.24 -0.12
C MET A 20 -2.94 -1.15 -0.89
N ILE A 21 -2.27 -0.30 -1.68
CA ILE A 21 -2.88 0.78 -2.47
C ILE A 21 -4.08 0.32 -3.31
N PRO A 22 -3.96 -0.67 -4.22
CA PRO A 22 -5.09 -1.06 -5.07
C PRO A 22 -6.29 -1.56 -4.24
N MET A 23 -6.01 -2.28 -3.15
CA MET A 23 -7.08 -2.78 -2.29
C MET A 23 -7.75 -1.65 -1.50
N MET A 24 -7.02 -0.60 -1.09
CA MET A 24 -7.61 0.57 -0.46
C MET A 24 -8.54 1.33 -1.42
N ALA A 25 -8.21 1.39 -2.71
CA ALA A 25 -9.08 2.01 -3.72
C ALA A 25 -10.41 1.27 -3.87
N GLU A 26 -10.38 -0.07 -3.94
CA GLU A 26 -11.60 -0.89 -3.98
C GLU A 26 -12.47 -0.69 -2.73
N GLU A 27 -11.83 -0.65 -1.56
CA GLU A 27 -12.52 -0.46 -0.28
C GLU A 27 -13.18 0.91 -0.19
N PHE A 28 -12.53 1.95 -0.70
CA PHE A 28 -13.11 3.28 -0.78
C PHE A 28 -14.38 3.33 -1.65
N VAL A 29 -14.40 2.61 -2.77
CA VAL A 29 -15.59 2.49 -3.62
C VAL A 29 -16.72 1.79 -2.87
N LYS A 30 -16.43 0.69 -2.16
CA LYS A 30 -17.41 -0.03 -1.34
C LYS A 30 -17.99 0.84 -0.23
N ILE A 31 -17.12 1.55 0.50
CA ILE A 31 -17.50 2.48 1.55
C ILE A 31 -18.41 3.58 0.99
N ARG A 32 -18.06 4.15 -0.17
CA ARG A 32 -18.87 5.17 -0.86
C ARG A 32 -20.25 4.63 -1.25
N GLN A 33 -20.32 3.43 -1.82
CA GLN A 33 -21.57 2.78 -2.20
C GLN A 33 -22.45 2.49 -0.98
N ALA A 34 -21.88 1.93 0.09
CA ALA A 34 -22.60 1.66 1.35
C ALA A 34 -23.17 2.95 1.95
N MET A 35 -22.41 4.04 1.91
CA MET A 35 -22.86 5.34 2.40
C MET A 35 -23.92 5.99 1.51
N ARG A 36 -23.92 5.71 0.21
CA ARG A 36 -24.98 6.11 -0.72
C ARG A 36 -26.29 5.38 -0.42
N VAL A 37 -26.24 4.08 -0.13
CA VAL A 37 -27.42 3.29 0.28
C VAL A 37 -28.01 3.80 1.60
N ARG A 38 -27.18 4.23 2.54
CA ARG A 38 -27.59 4.84 3.82
C ARG A 38 -28.26 6.23 3.67
N GLY A 39 -28.56 6.67 2.45
CA GLY A 39 -29.31 7.91 2.22
C GLY A 39 -28.53 9.19 2.50
N MET A 40 -27.20 9.13 2.57
CA MET A 40 -26.36 10.30 2.86
C MET A 40 -26.35 11.33 1.71
N ASN A 41 -27.31 11.32 0.77
CA ASN A 41 -27.33 12.21 -0.39
C ASN A 41 -28.00 13.58 -0.16
N ARG A 42 -28.45 13.91 1.06
CA ARG A 42 -29.47 14.98 1.20
C ARG A 42 -29.12 16.24 1.99
N GLN A 43 -27.88 16.40 2.47
CA GLN A 43 -27.49 17.63 3.19
C GLN A 43 -26.46 18.44 2.38
N LYS A 44 -26.90 19.61 1.90
CA LYS A 44 -26.08 20.60 1.19
C LYS A 44 -25.51 21.59 2.21
N GLY A 45 -24.18 21.64 2.31
CA GLY A 45 -23.47 22.59 3.17
C GLY A 45 -22.00 22.21 3.36
N LEU A 46 -21.11 23.20 3.48
CA LEU A 46 -19.66 22.99 3.69
C LEU A 46 -19.38 22.20 4.98
N ASN A 47 -20.13 22.48 6.05
CA ASN A 47 -20.02 21.77 7.32
C ASN A 47 -20.39 20.29 7.21
N GLU A 48 -21.41 19.97 6.41
CA GLU A 48 -21.86 18.58 6.21
C GLU A 48 -20.93 17.81 5.24
N PHE A 49 -20.26 18.52 4.33
CA PHE A 49 -19.17 17.94 3.54
C PHE A 49 -17.98 17.54 4.42
N CYS A 50 -17.55 18.41 5.34
CA CYS A 50 -16.48 18.09 6.29
C CYS A 50 -16.84 16.89 7.17
N LYS A 51 -18.02 16.89 7.81
CA LYS A 51 -18.47 15.76 8.64
C LYS A 51 -18.53 14.45 7.86
N ARG A 52 -18.94 14.51 6.60
CA ARG A 52 -18.97 13.37 5.69
C ARG A 52 -17.57 12.83 5.40
N MET A 53 -16.61 13.71 5.10
CA MET A 53 -15.21 13.32 4.90
C MET A 53 -14.62 12.69 6.15
N THR A 54 -14.87 13.25 7.32
CA THR A 54 -14.42 12.66 8.60
C THR A 54 -14.99 11.26 8.80
N ARG A 55 -16.28 11.02 8.50
CA ARG A 55 -16.88 9.68 8.56
C ARG A 55 -16.24 8.68 7.58
N TYR A 56 -15.97 9.11 6.34
CA TYR A 56 -15.23 8.29 5.37
C TYR A 56 -13.85 7.92 5.92
N CYS A 57 -13.09 8.91 6.40
CA CYS A 57 -11.74 8.73 6.94
C CYS A 57 -11.73 7.77 8.14
N ILE A 58 -12.64 7.94 9.11
CA ILE A 58 -12.73 7.06 10.30
C ILE A 58 -12.98 5.61 9.88
N SER A 59 -13.94 5.38 8.97
CA SER A 59 -14.27 4.01 8.53
C SER A 59 -13.11 3.34 7.79
N MET A 60 -12.43 4.10 6.92
CA MET A 60 -11.29 3.63 6.14
C MET A 60 -10.06 3.37 7.00
N LEU A 61 -9.81 4.24 7.98
CA LEU A 61 -8.70 4.10 8.93
C LEU A 61 -8.89 2.87 9.83
N ALA A 62 -10.08 2.70 10.40
CA ALA A 62 -10.40 1.52 11.22
C ALA A 62 -10.21 0.21 10.44
N GLN A 63 -10.61 0.19 9.17
CA GLN A 63 -10.45 -0.97 8.29
C GLN A 63 -8.99 -1.22 7.91
N SER A 64 -8.24 -0.16 7.64
CA SER A 64 -6.80 -0.23 7.33
C SER A 64 -6.00 -0.80 8.52
N ILE A 65 -6.30 -0.36 9.75
CA ILE A 65 -5.66 -0.87 10.97
C ILE A 65 -5.91 -2.37 11.15
N ARG A 66 -7.17 -2.81 11.06
CA ARG A 66 -7.51 -4.24 11.18
C ARG A 66 -6.74 -5.09 10.18
N ARG A 67 -6.59 -4.59 8.95
CA ARG A 67 -5.89 -5.31 7.90
C ARG A 67 -4.37 -5.33 8.10
N ALA A 68 -3.79 -4.23 8.56
CA ALA A 68 -2.39 -4.17 8.93
C ALA A 68 -2.07 -5.19 10.04
N GLN A 69 -2.90 -5.26 11.07
CA GLN A 69 -2.77 -6.24 12.16
C GLN A 69 -2.83 -7.68 11.66
N ARG A 70 -3.82 -8.02 10.83
CA ARG A 70 -3.92 -9.37 10.23
C ARG A 70 -2.70 -9.72 9.38
N THR A 71 -2.16 -8.76 8.65
CA THR A 71 -0.97 -8.96 7.83
C THR A 71 0.27 -9.18 8.69
N ALA A 72 0.42 -8.39 9.77
CA ALA A 72 1.51 -8.55 10.73
C ALA A 72 1.46 -9.94 11.40
N ILE A 73 0.29 -10.36 11.89
CA ILE A 73 0.09 -11.68 12.51
C ILE A 73 0.40 -12.80 11.50
N ALA A 74 -0.03 -12.67 10.25
CA ALA A 74 0.27 -13.65 9.21
C ALA A 74 1.77 -13.71 8.86
N MET A 75 2.48 -12.59 8.93
CA MET A 75 3.94 -12.53 8.74
C MET A 75 4.66 -13.20 9.90
N GLU A 76 4.24 -12.93 11.13
CA GLU A 76 4.78 -13.54 12.34
C GLU A 76 4.57 -15.06 12.34
N ALA A 77 3.36 -15.52 12.00
CA ALA A 77 3.04 -16.95 11.86
C ALA A 77 3.90 -17.67 10.81
N LYS A 78 4.31 -16.97 9.74
CA LYS A 78 5.23 -17.48 8.72
C LYS A 78 6.70 -17.42 9.15
N ARG A 79 6.98 -17.17 10.44
CA ARG A 79 8.32 -16.99 11.01
C ARG A 79 9.13 -15.94 10.24
N PHE A 80 8.50 -14.81 9.92
CA PHE A 80 9.19 -13.68 9.29
C PHE A 80 10.16 -13.02 10.28
N SER A 81 11.33 -13.64 10.49
CA SER A 81 12.41 -13.08 11.29
C SER A 81 13.28 -12.15 10.44
N MET A 82 13.72 -11.04 11.02
CA MET A 82 14.63 -10.07 10.40
C MET A 82 16.10 -10.50 10.48
N THR A 83 16.41 -11.56 11.23
CA THR A 83 17.78 -11.93 11.66
C THR A 83 18.33 -13.19 10.99
N ALA A 84 17.50 -13.99 10.32
CA ALA A 84 17.96 -15.21 9.64
C ALA A 84 18.51 -14.89 8.25
N GLU A 85 19.62 -15.53 7.85
CA GLU A 85 20.19 -15.44 6.50
C GLU A 85 19.12 -15.68 5.43
N ARG A 86 18.85 -14.66 4.62
CA ARG A 86 17.74 -14.67 3.65
C ARG A 86 18.20 -15.16 2.29
N THR A 87 17.56 -16.22 1.80
CA THR A 87 17.57 -16.64 0.40
C THR A 87 16.54 -15.82 -0.40
N TYR A 88 17.00 -15.10 -1.42
CA TYR A 88 16.15 -14.27 -2.28
C TYR A 88 15.57 -15.13 -3.42
N TYR A 89 14.24 -15.27 -3.47
CA TYR A 89 13.55 -16.06 -4.51
C TYR A 89 13.55 -15.36 -5.87
N TYR A 90 13.42 -14.03 -5.91
CA TYR A 90 13.53 -13.24 -7.14
C TYR A 90 14.92 -12.60 -7.22
N LYS A 91 15.82 -13.20 -8.01
CA LYS A 91 17.05 -12.54 -8.45
C LYS A 91 16.75 -11.71 -9.69
N ILE A 92 16.87 -10.39 -9.57
CA ILE A 92 16.73 -9.48 -10.72
C ILE A 92 18.06 -9.51 -11.48
N ASN A 93 18.10 -10.20 -12.62
CA ASN A 93 19.22 -10.11 -13.54
C ASN A 93 19.21 -8.75 -14.25
N TRP A 94 20.38 -8.12 -14.34
CA TRP A 94 20.55 -6.91 -15.15
C TRP A 94 20.44 -7.25 -16.62
N SER A 95 19.34 -6.82 -17.23
CA SER A 95 19.19 -6.88 -18.68
C SER A 95 19.92 -5.68 -19.30
N LYS A 96 20.78 -5.93 -20.32
CA LYS A 96 21.58 -4.93 -21.07
C LYS A 96 20.76 -3.72 -21.58
N ARG A 97 19.43 -3.85 -21.62
CA ARG A 97 18.47 -2.81 -22.02
C ARG A 97 18.38 -1.63 -21.06
N ILE A 98 18.70 -1.81 -19.77
CA ILE A 98 18.74 -0.71 -18.79
C ILE A 98 19.95 0.19 -19.02
N PHE A 99 21.10 -0.41 -19.36
CA PHE A 99 22.34 0.34 -19.62
C PHE A 99 22.23 1.21 -20.87
N THR A 100 21.62 0.68 -21.94
CA THR A 100 21.38 1.44 -23.17
C THR A 100 20.40 2.60 -22.94
N LEU A 101 19.29 2.37 -22.23
CA LEU A 101 18.36 3.46 -21.85
C LEU A 101 19.02 4.54 -20.97
N CYS A 102 19.87 4.15 -20.03
CA CYS A 102 20.57 5.10 -19.16
C CYS A 102 21.62 5.92 -19.93
N SER A 103 22.36 5.29 -20.84
CA SER A 103 23.31 5.99 -21.72
C SER A 103 22.62 6.98 -22.67
N LEU A 104 21.44 6.63 -23.17
CA LEU A 104 20.68 7.46 -24.11
C LEU A 104 20.02 8.67 -23.41
N PHE A 105 19.73 8.55 -22.12
CA PHE A 105 19.22 9.66 -21.30
C PHE A 105 20.33 10.60 -20.80
N PHE A 106 21.56 10.12 -20.61
CA PHE A 106 22.69 10.95 -20.16
C PHE A 106 23.35 11.73 -21.30
N VAL A 107 23.14 11.28 -22.55
CA VAL A 107 23.70 11.88 -23.77
C VAL A 107 22.75 12.93 -24.38
N ARG A 108 21.57 13.18 -23.77
CA ARG A 108 20.60 14.19 -24.22
C ARG A 108 20.34 15.23 -23.14
#